data_AF-A0A1I1YKE5-F1
#
_entry.id   AF-A0A1I1YKE5-F1
#
_cell.length_a   1.000
_cell.length_b   1.000
_cell.length_c   1.000
_cell.angle_alpha   90.00
_cell.angle_beta   90.00
_cell.angle_gamma   90.00
#
_symmetry.space_group_name_H-M   'P 1'
#
loop_
_entity.id
_entity.type
_entity.pdbx_description
1 polymer ?
#
loop_
_entity_poly.entity_id
_entity_poly.type
_entity_poly.pdbx_seq_one_letter_code
_entity_poly.pdbx_strand_id
1 'polypeptide(L)'
;MRLHVRMRSTRCLCLVLLTACTVYQVPDEGDTDATGATGNPTGLTSTGSSGDATTDPLDPTTSTSSSTTTGPDPSAGPSSDPTVSSDPTTGDPPPADCDYPTSIQPIFSASCGCHLSNMPPKGLVLSEGQSFAALVGVDSMGQPGTPYVDPGNPAGSWLVTKIKPMPPVGLQMPEGGMLAADQIALIETWIAAGAPEAGAFDCGGGGDGEAGSVTIDEQGPVNVEIGEMLDLDVTVLDQNGDPVVGPTVKWLSSDETVLYVDAKGTLLGLNPGTSDVTAEVEGVVSESLTVSVLNNQAVAAAGFTDALNVLSTNCGCHKGAMPPAGLAFDLAAPDVHAALLAPATQDAQTKRVIPDLPGQSYLFKKLTRTTQTTGEQMPKGKAPLEAEKVQILFRWIFNGAPA
;
A
#
# COMPACT_ATOMS: atom_id res chain seq x y z
N MET A 1 22.36 -21.84 41.86
CA MET A 1 23.74 -21.96 41.36
C MET A 1 23.76 -22.86 40.13
N ARG A 2 23.77 -22.28 38.92
CA ARG A 2 24.43 -22.84 37.73
C ARG A 2 24.49 -21.75 36.65
N LEU A 3 25.72 -21.53 36.21
CA LEU A 3 26.26 -20.53 35.31
C LEU A 3 25.59 -20.56 33.93
N HIS A 4 25.20 -19.40 33.39
CA HIS A 4 25.03 -19.20 31.95
C HIS A 4 26.25 -18.44 31.42
N VAL A 5 27.05 -19.13 30.62
CA VAL A 5 28.21 -18.59 29.91
C VAL A 5 27.70 -17.75 28.74
N ARG A 6 27.89 -16.43 28.80
CA ARG A 6 27.74 -15.52 27.65
C ARG A 6 29.05 -15.55 26.84
N MET A 7 29.01 -16.08 25.61
CA MET A 7 30.07 -15.84 24.64
C MET A 7 29.95 -14.41 24.10
N ARG A 8 30.95 -13.58 24.39
CA ARG A 8 31.17 -12.27 23.77
C ARG A 8 31.89 -12.49 22.44
N SER A 9 31.31 -12.01 21.34
CA SER A 9 31.96 -11.96 20.04
C SER A 9 33.04 -10.87 20.05
N THR A 10 34.26 -11.27 19.74
CA THR A 10 35.50 -10.49 19.82
C THR A 10 35.63 -9.58 18.61
N ARG A 11 35.84 -8.28 18.86
CA ARG A 11 36.24 -7.27 17.87
C ARG A 11 37.59 -7.67 17.26
N CYS A 12 37.66 -7.77 15.94
CA CYS A 12 38.94 -7.82 15.22
C CYS A 12 39.23 -6.44 14.63
N LEU A 13 40.17 -5.76 15.27
CA LEU A 13 40.80 -4.51 14.87
C LEU A 13 41.91 -4.87 13.87
N CYS A 14 41.88 -4.33 12.64
CA CYS A 14 43.07 -4.33 11.79
C CYS A 14 43.29 -2.92 11.23
N LEU A 15 44.51 -2.44 11.43
CA LEU A 15 44.99 -1.07 11.30
C LEU A 15 45.69 -0.92 9.92
N VAL A 16 45.28 0.11 9.18
CA VAL A 16 46.07 1.05 8.34
C VAL A 16 47.20 0.51 7.45
N LEU A 17 47.17 0.87 6.15
CA LEU A 17 48.31 1.45 5.42
C LEU A 17 47.85 2.19 4.13
N LEU A 18 48.46 3.36 3.91
CA LEU A 18 48.34 4.32 2.80
C LEU A 18 48.76 3.68 1.43
N THR A 19 48.47 4.19 0.23
CA THR A 19 48.96 5.47 -0.35
C THR A 19 48.46 5.66 -1.81
N ALA A 20 48.35 6.93 -2.21
CA ALA A 20 48.66 7.54 -3.52
C ALA A 20 47.59 7.67 -4.64
N CYS A 21 47.42 8.94 -5.04
CA CYS A 21 46.81 9.49 -6.24
C CYS A 21 47.26 8.83 -7.55
N THR A 22 46.34 8.75 -8.51
CA THR A 22 46.65 9.11 -9.90
C THR A 22 45.44 9.77 -10.56
N VAL A 23 45.68 10.97 -11.09
CA VAL A 23 44.82 11.74 -12.00
C VAL A 23 44.79 11.04 -13.35
N TYR A 24 43.62 10.94 -14.00
CA TYR A 24 43.54 10.61 -15.43
C TYR A 24 42.69 11.66 -16.14
N GLN A 25 43.31 12.30 -17.14
CA GLN A 25 42.78 13.40 -17.93
C GLN A 25 41.77 12.94 -19.00
N VAL A 26 40.84 13.85 -19.27
CA VAL A 26 39.92 13.91 -20.41
C VAL A 26 40.70 14.24 -21.70
N PRO A 27 40.32 13.68 -22.86
CA PRO A 27 40.52 14.33 -24.14
C PRO A 27 39.23 15.03 -24.60
N ASP A 28 39.41 16.31 -24.89
CA ASP A 28 38.46 17.23 -25.53
C ASP A 28 38.47 17.04 -27.07
N GLU A 29 37.55 17.77 -27.70
CA GLU A 29 37.49 18.24 -29.09
C GLU A 29 36.61 17.47 -30.09
N GLY A 30 35.58 18.15 -30.59
CA GLY A 30 34.74 17.72 -31.71
C GLY A 30 33.57 18.66 -32.05
N ASP A 31 33.87 19.95 -32.20
CA ASP A 31 32.99 21.04 -32.65
C ASP A 31 32.56 20.91 -34.13
N THR A 32 31.28 21.18 -34.45
CA THR A 32 30.84 21.85 -35.71
C THR A 32 29.41 22.39 -35.57
N ASP A 33 29.33 23.66 -35.18
CA ASP A 33 28.71 24.81 -35.85
C ASP A 33 27.40 24.71 -36.71
N ALA A 34 26.45 25.58 -36.30
CA ALA A 34 25.58 26.51 -37.03
C ALA A 34 24.74 26.12 -38.27
N THR A 35 23.43 26.44 -38.19
CA THR A 35 22.66 27.41 -39.02
C THR A 35 21.15 27.10 -38.85
N GLY A 36 20.18 28.02 -38.77
CA GLY A 36 20.11 29.47 -38.85
C GLY A 36 18.65 29.88 -38.57
N ALA A 37 18.46 31.06 -38.01
CA ALA A 37 17.16 31.67 -37.71
C ALA A 37 16.45 32.21 -38.96
N THR A 38 15.12 32.35 -38.90
CA THR A 38 14.21 33.37 -39.51
C THR A 38 12.81 32.75 -39.64
N GLY A 39 11.65 33.39 -39.42
CA GLY A 39 11.26 34.68 -38.88
C GLY A 39 9.73 34.65 -38.67
N ASN A 40 9.23 35.39 -37.69
CA ASN A 40 7.83 35.87 -37.60
C ASN A 40 7.66 37.05 -38.61
N PRO A 41 6.48 37.66 -38.93
CA PRO A 41 5.22 37.70 -38.17
C PRO A 41 3.88 37.82 -38.94
N THR A 42 2.80 37.97 -38.14
CA THR A 42 1.52 38.70 -38.38
C THR A 42 0.26 37.90 -38.73
N GLY A 43 -0.83 38.25 -38.03
CA GLY A 43 -2.19 37.79 -38.28
C GLY A 43 -3.19 38.08 -37.16
N LEU A 44 -3.32 39.34 -36.74
CA LEU A 44 -4.45 39.85 -35.94
C LEU A 44 -5.69 39.98 -36.84
N THR A 45 -6.85 39.49 -36.41
CA THR A 45 -8.14 40.17 -36.60
C THR A 45 -9.15 39.76 -35.52
N SER A 46 -9.78 40.79 -34.92
CA SER A 46 -10.91 40.73 -34.00
C SER A 46 -12.26 40.91 -34.71
N THR A 47 -13.34 40.89 -33.91
CA THR A 47 -14.74 41.36 -34.09
C THR A 47 -15.76 40.25 -34.37
N GLY A 48 -16.93 40.15 -33.72
CA GLY A 48 -17.63 40.90 -32.66
C GLY A 48 -18.73 39.99 -32.03
N SER A 49 -19.13 40.18 -30.76
CA SER A 49 -20.33 40.94 -30.28
C SER A 49 -21.68 40.41 -30.85
N SER A 50 -22.79 40.12 -30.14
CA SER A 50 -23.37 40.57 -28.86
C SER A 50 -24.62 39.70 -28.50
N GLY A 51 -25.15 39.82 -27.27
CA GLY A 51 -26.53 39.49 -26.89
C GLY A 51 -26.63 38.79 -25.52
N ASP A 52 -26.47 39.49 -24.40
CA ASP A 52 -27.48 40.23 -23.61
C ASP A 52 -28.41 39.35 -22.74
N ALA A 53 -28.63 39.84 -21.51
CA ALA A 53 -29.05 39.18 -20.29
C ALA A 53 -30.58 39.17 -20.10
N THR A 54 -31.09 38.43 -19.09
CA THR A 54 -31.77 39.00 -17.89
C THR A 54 -32.45 37.94 -16.98
N THR A 55 -32.11 38.01 -15.69
CA THR A 55 -32.92 37.93 -14.44
C THR A 55 -33.94 36.80 -14.15
N ASP A 56 -33.61 35.92 -13.19
CA ASP A 56 -34.13 35.75 -11.78
C ASP A 56 -35.67 35.61 -11.47
N PRO A 57 -36.12 35.26 -10.23
CA PRO A 57 -36.54 33.92 -9.77
C PRO A 57 -37.97 33.85 -9.13
N LEU A 58 -38.39 32.68 -8.59
CA LEU A 58 -39.11 32.44 -7.31
C LEU A 58 -39.95 31.14 -7.24
N ASP A 59 -40.17 30.70 -6.00
CA ASP A 59 -40.51 29.40 -5.39
C ASP A 59 -42.05 29.12 -5.20
N PRO A 60 -42.53 28.33 -4.20
CA PRO A 60 -42.85 26.88 -4.11
C PRO A 60 -44.37 26.55 -4.13
N THR A 61 -44.77 25.27 -4.05
CA THR A 61 -45.83 24.82 -3.10
C THR A 61 -45.87 23.30 -2.85
N THR A 62 -46.09 22.97 -1.58
CA THR A 62 -46.38 21.71 -0.89
C THR A 62 -47.78 21.13 -1.17
N SER A 63 -47.99 19.82 -0.98
CA SER A 63 -49.24 19.28 -0.40
C SER A 63 -49.11 17.85 0.15
N THR A 64 -49.70 17.68 1.32
CA THR A 64 -49.74 16.55 2.26
C THR A 64 -51.13 15.91 2.26
N SER A 65 -51.28 14.61 2.60
CA SER A 65 -52.45 13.92 3.25
C SER A 65 -52.08 12.41 3.37
N SER A 66 -51.99 11.67 4.50
CA SER A 66 -52.85 11.42 5.70
C SER A 66 -54.27 10.95 5.36
N SER A 67 -54.96 9.96 5.96
CA SER A 67 -54.73 8.73 6.77
C SER A 67 -56.12 8.15 7.13
N THR A 68 -56.21 6.89 7.61
CA THR A 68 -57.34 6.19 8.32
C THR A 68 -58.52 5.64 7.48
N THR A 69 -59.21 4.51 7.75
CA THR A 69 -59.78 3.93 8.99
C THR A 69 -60.10 2.40 8.87
N THR A 70 -60.49 1.81 10.01
CA THR A 70 -60.69 0.42 10.48
C THR A 70 -62.04 -0.30 10.21
N GLY A 71 -62.00 -1.62 9.92
CA GLY A 71 -62.87 -2.77 10.36
C GLY A 71 -64.38 -2.83 10.04
N PRO A 72 -65.13 -3.95 10.31
CA PRO A 72 -64.77 -5.33 10.72
C PRO A 72 -65.49 -6.49 9.92
N ASP A 73 -65.09 -7.74 10.21
CA ASP A 73 -65.61 -9.07 9.75
C ASP A 73 -67.01 -9.44 10.29
N PRO A 74 -67.79 -10.42 9.74
CA PRO A 74 -67.73 -11.81 10.24
C PRO A 74 -68.04 -12.99 9.24
N SER A 75 -67.27 -14.07 9.41
CA SER A 75 -67.68 -15.49 9.60
C SER A 75 -68.19 -16.42 8.46
N ALA A 76 -67.44 -17.54 8.34
CA ALA A 76 -67.84 -18.96 8.45
C ALA A 76 -68.12 -19.84 7.20
N GLY A 77 -67.36 -20.95 7.11
CA GLY A 77 -67.83 -22.26 6.60
C GLY A 77 -66.92 -22.96 5.58
N PRO A 78 -66.77 -24.31 5.62
CA PRO A 78 -65.48 -24.98 5.39
C PRO A 78 -65.37 -25.68 4.03
N SER A 79 -64.14 -25.93 3.55
CA SER A 79 -63.91 -27.01 2.59
C SER A 79 -62.56 -27.66 2.83
N SER A 80 -62.62 -28.97 3.02
CA SER A 80 -61.54 -29.91 3.21
C SER A 80 -60.76 -30.11 1.91
N ASP A 81 -59.43 -30.08 1.97
CA ASP A 81 -58.58 -30.92 1.13
C ASP A 81 -57.23 -31.16 1.85
N PRO A 82 -56.68 -32.38 1.88
CA PRO A 82 -55.46 -32.69 2.59
C PRO A 82 -54.28 -32.67 1.61
N THR A 83 -53.39 -31.70 1.74
CA THR A 83 -52.06 -31.80 1.14
C THR A 83 -51.00 -31.54 2.19
N VAL A 84 -50.14 -32.55 2.31
CA VAL A 84 -48.92 -32.58 3.11
C VAL A 84 -48.09 -31.34 2.80
N SER A 85 -47.84 -30.53 3.82
CA SER A 85 -46.71 -29.60 3.82
C SER A 85 -46.06 -29.71 5.19
N SER A 86 -45.06 -30.59 5.25
CA SER A 86 -44.06 -30.59 6.30
C SER A 86 -43.24 -29.31 6.17
N ASP A 87 -43.45 -28.44 7.14
CA ASP A 87 -42.58 -27.33 7.51
C ASP A 87 -41.11 -27.77 7.61
N PRO A 88 -40.17 -26.99 7.07
CA PRO A 88 -38.85 -26.85 7.65
C PRO A 88 -38.70 -25.42 8.17
N THR A 89 -38.85 -25.27 9.49
CA THR A 89 -37.81 -24.73 10.39
C THR A 89 -36.67 -24.00 9.66
N THR A 90 -36.51 -22.72 10.00
CA THR A 90 -35.28 -21.93 9.94
C THR A 90 -34.01 -22.78 9.84
N GLY A 91 -33.41 -22.84 8.66
CA GLY A 91 -32.10 -23.42 8.41
C GLY A 91 -31.27 -22.42 7.61
N ASP A 92 -30.00 -22.32 8.00
CA ASP A 92 -28.96 -21.43 7.46
C ASP A 92 -28.97 -21.26 5.93
N PRO A 93 -28.43 -20.14 5.39
CA PRO A 93 -28.05 -20.10 3.99
C PRO A 93 -27.06 -21.26 3.69
N PRO A 94 -27.14 -21.92 2.53
CA PRO A 94 -26.21 -22.99 2.18
C PRO A 94 -24.77 -22.44 2.15
N PRO A 95 -23.74 -23.21 2.57
CA PRO A 95 -22.36 -22.77 2.46
C PRO A 95 -22.01 -22.49 0.98
N ALA A 96 -21.24 -21.44 0.74
CA ALA A 96 -20.62 -21.23 -0.55
C ALA A 96 -19.50 -22.27 -0.70
N ASP A 97 -19.83 -23.40 -1.31
CA ASP A 97 -18.91 -24.52 -1.53
C ASP A 97 -17.96 -24.20 -2.69
N CYS A 98 -16.69 -23.87 -2.40
CA CYS A 98 -15.65 -23.77 -3.43
C CYS A 98 -14.98 -25.12 -3.66
N ASP A 99 -14.42 -25.31 -4.85
CA ASP A 99 -13.60 -26.46 -5.17
C ASP A 99 -12.31 -26.05 -5.89
N TYR A 100 -11.30 -26.92 -5.84
CA TYR A 100 -10.01 -26.66 -6.47
C TYR A 100 -10.12 -26.32 -7.98
N PRO A 101 -10.78 -27.14 -8.84
CA PRO A 101 -10.79 -26.88 -10.28
C PRO A 101 -11.54 -25.61 -10.68
N THR A 102 -12.56 -25.17 -9.94
CA THR A 102 -13.39 -24.00 -10.31
C THR A 102 -12.98 -22.73 -9.58
N SER A 103 -12.28 -22.84 -8.44
CA SER A 103 -11.97 -21.69 -7.57
C SER A 103 -10.47 -21.37 -7.55
N ILE A 104 -9.61 -22.39 -7.45
CA ILE A 104 -8.15 -22.21 -7.33
C ILE A 104 -7.46 -22.24 -8.70
N GLN A 105 -7.78 -23.23 -9.53
CA GLN A 105 -7.15 -23.39 -10.84
C GLN A 105 -7.28 -22.13 -11.73
N PRO A 106 -8.42 -21.41 -11.78
CA PRO A 106 -8.53 -20.22 -12.61
C PRO A 106 -7.55 -19.10 -12.23
N ILE A 107 -7.18 -18.99 -10.95
CA ILE A 107 -6.19 -18.02 -10.48
C ILE A 107 -4.84 -18.30 -11.13
N PHE A 108 -4.38 -19.56 -11.11
CA PHE A 108 -3.12 -19.95 -11.74
C PHE A 108 -3.17 -19.78 -13.26
N SER A 109 -4.30 -20.12 -13.88
CA SER A 109 -4.48 -19.97 -15.32
C SER A 109 -4.45 -18.51 -15.78
N ALA A 110 -5.00 -17.59 -14.97
CA ALA A 110 -5.03 -16.17 -15.29
C ALA A 110 -3.71 -15.46 -15.01
N SER A 111 -3.06 -15.82 -13.90
CA SER A 111 -1.99 -15.01 -13.32
C SER A 111 -0.61 -15.65 -13.38
N CYS A 112 -0.50 -16.95 -13.68
CA CYS A 112 0.78 -17.68 -13.64
C CYS A 112 1.24 -18.15 -15.03
N GLY A 113 1.06 -17.32 -16.07
CA GLY A 113 1.28 -17.67 -17.48
C GLY A 113 2.65 -18.32 -17.80
N CYS A 114 3.73 -17.90 -17.15
CA CYS A 114 5.06 -18.51 -17.32
C CYS A 114 5.12 -19.99 -16.91
N HIS A 115 4.26 -20.39 -15.97
CA HIS A 115 4.13 -21.76 -15.46
C HIS A 115 3.11 -22.62 -16.22
N LEU A 116 2.46 -22.06 -17.25
CA LEU A 116 1.52 -22.77 -18.13
C LEU A 116 2.18 -23.27 -19.43
N SER A 117 3.47 -22.95 -19.63
CA SER A 117 4.21 -23.25 -20.85
C SER A 117 4.89 -24.63 -20.80
N ASN A 118 5.40 -25.11 -21.93
CA ASN A 118 6.08 -26.40 -22.05
C ASN A 118 7.51 -26.42 -21.46
N MET A 119 8.00 -25.28 -20.93
CA MET A 119 9.28 -25.16 -20.23
C MET A 119 9.13 -24.19 -19.05
N PRO A 120 8.37 -24.57 -18.01
CA PRO A 120 8.13 -23.69 -16.89
C PRO A 120 9.40 -23.51 -16.03
N PRO A 121 9.60 -22.34 -15.42
CA PRO A 121 10.70 -22.11 -14.50
C PRO A 121 10.75 -23.17 -13.39
N LYS A 122 11.93 -23.73 -13.15
CA LYS A 122 12.18 -24.80 -12.16
C LYS A 122 11.28 -26.04 -12.32
N GLY A 123 10.70 -26.26 -13.50
CA GLY A 123 9.87 -27.42 -13.80
C GLY A 123 8.48 -27.42 -13.15
N LEU A 124 8.06 -26.33 -12.51
CA LEU A 124 6.75 -26.24 -11.85
C LEU A 124 5.64 -25.93 -12.88
N VAL A 125 4.83 -26.93 -13.20
CA VAL A 125 3.71 -26.83 -14.14
C VAL A 125 2.42 -26.50 -13.38
N LEU A 126 1.74 -25.41 -13.77
CA LEU A 126 0.48 -24.96 -13.15
C LEU A 126 -0.74 -25.02 -14.09
N SER A 127 -0.62 -25.73 -15.21
CA SER A 127 -1.73 -25.98 -16.13
C SER A 127 -2.84 -26.82 -15.48
N GLU A 128 -4.05 -26.61 -15.97
CA GLU A 128 -5.24 -27.36 -15.58
C GLU A 128 -5.01 -28.88 -15.71
N GLY A 129 -5.39 -29.62 -14.67
CA GLY A 129 -5.19 -31.06 -14.57
C GLY A 129 -3.76 -31.52 -14.21
N GLN A 130 -2.80 -30.60 -14.05
CA GLN A 130 -1.42 -30.92 -13.64
C GLN A 130 -0.98 -30.17 -12.39
N SER A 131 -1.50 -28.97 -12.17
CA SER A 131 -1.15 -28.05 -11.08
C SER A 131 -1.25 -28.69 -9.69
N PHE A 132 -2.32 -29.44 -9.40
CA PHE A 132 -2.56 -30.01 -8.07
C PHE A 132 -1.43 -30.96 -7.68
N ALA A 133 -1.18 -31.96 -8.53
CA ALA A 133 -0.14 -32.96 -8.32
C ALA A 133 1.28 -32.36 -8.35
N ALA A 134 1.47 -31.17 -8.94
CA ALA A 134 2.74 -30.46 -8.96
C ALA A 134 2.98 -29.61 -7.69
N LEU A 135 1.93 -29.28 -6.94
CA LEU A 135 1.97 -28.40 -5.77
C LEU A 135 1.88 -29.15 -4.44
N VAL A 136 0.85 -29.98 -4.29
CA VAL A 136 0.43 -30.47 -2.98
C VAL A 136 1.36 -31.58 -2.48
N GLY A 137 2.04 -31.33 -1.37
CA GLY A 137 3.00 -32.26 -0.78
C GLY A 137 4.29 -32.46 -1.59
N VAL A 138 4.53 -31.63 -2.62
CA VAL A 138 5.73 -31.71 -3.47
C VAL A 138 6.79 -30.74 -2.94
N ASP A 139 7.99 -31.24 -2.69
CA ASP A 139 9.13 -30.42 -2.25
C ASP A 139 9.44 -29.30 -3.24
N SER A 140 9.62 -28.08 -2.70
CA SER A 140 9.92 -26.93 -3.54
C SER A 140 11.37 -26.92 -4.01
N MET A 141 11.57 -26.65 -5.30
CA MET A 141 12.92 -26.44 -5.87
C MET A 141 13.48 -25.05 -5.52
N GLY A 142 12.65 -24.18 -4.96
CA GLY A 142 13.03 -22.85 -4.48
C GLY A 142 13.61 -22.85 -3.08
N GLN A 143 13.14 -23.77 -2.23
CA GLN A 143 13.56 -23.93 -0.84
C GLN A 143 13.52 -25.41 -0.45
N PRO A 144 14.68 -26.12 -0.53
CA PRO A 144 14.75 -27.52 -0.13
C PRO A 144 14.28 -27.73 1.31
N GLY A 145 13.40 -28.71 1.53
CA GLY A 145 12.80 -28.99 2.85
C GLY A 145 11.52 -28.22 3.14
N THR A 146 10.99 -27.45 2.19
CA THR A 146 9.68 -26.80 2.28
C THR A 146 8.86 -27.16 1.04
N PRO A 147 7.67 -27.76 1.18
CA PRO A 147 6.84 -28.12 0.04
C PRO A 147 6.22 -26.87 -0.61
N TYR A 148 5.84 -26.97 -1.88
CA TYR A 148 5.10 -25.91 -2.55
C TYR A 148 3.78 -25.61 -1.83
N VAL A 149 3.02 -26.65 -1.51
CA VAL A 149 1.87 -26.58 -0.62
C VAL A 149 2.02 -27.64 0.47
N ASP A 150 2.04 -27.19 1.72
CA ASP A 150 1.94 -28.00 2.93
C ASP A 150 0.46 -28.05 3.37
N PRO A 151 -0.27 -29.16 3.15
CA PRO A 151 -1.69 -29.26 3.49
C PRO A 151 -1.95 -28.90 4.96
N GLY A 152 -2.87 -27.96 5.18
CA GLY A 152 -3.23 -27.46 6.51
C GLY A 152 -2.27 -26.40 7.07
N ASN A 153 -1.22 -26.04 6.34
CA ASN A 153 -0.19 -25.10 6.81
C ASN A 153 0.17 -24.04 5.74
N PRO A 154 -0.65 -22.98 5.58
CA PRO A 154 -0.37 -21.90 4.64
C PRO A 154 0.96 -21.20 4.90
N ALA A 155 1.28 -20.90 6.18
CA ALA A 155 2.52 -20.21 6.55
C ALA A 155 3.78 -21.04 6.23
N GLY A 156 3.69 -22.36 6.30
CA GLY A 156 4.75 -23.28 5.90
C GLY A 156 4.79 -23.62 4.40
N SER A 157 3.87 -23.09 3.61
CA SER A 157 3.77 -23.38 2.17
C SER A 157 4.63 -22.43 1.35
N TRP A 158 5.53 -22.96 0.53
CA TRP A 158 6.41 -22.15 -0.31
C TRP A 158 5.63 -21.32 -1.35
N LEU A 159 4.50 -21.82 -1.83
CA LEU A 159 3.60 -21.10 -2.74
C LEU A 159 3.18 -19.75 -2.13
N VAL A 160 2.69 -19.76 -0.89
CA VAL A 160 2.24 -18.57 -0.15
C VAL A 160 3.39 -17.56 0.00
N THR A 161 4.58 -18.05 0.35
CA THR A 161 5.78 -17.22 0.43
C THR A 161 6.07 -16.52 -0.90
N LYS A 162 5.92 -17.22 -2.02
CA LYS A 162 6.25 -16.68 -3.35
C LYS A 162 5.20 -15.72 -3.91
N ILE A 163 3.93 -15.85 -3.53
CA ILE A 163 2.84 -15.00 -4.03
C ILE A 163 2.66 -13.69 -3.24
N LYS A 164 3.19 -13.64 -2.00
CA LYS A 164 3.23 -12.43 -1.17
C LYS A 164 4.37 -11.46 -1.57
N PRO A 165 4.24 -10.15 -1.27
CA PRO A 165 5.27 -9.15 -1.51
C PRO A 165 6.63 -9.52 -0.92
N MET A 166 7.70 -9.10 -1.60
CA MET A 166 9.09 -9.20 -1.12
C MET A 166 9.45 -10.55 -0.47
N PRO A 167 9.34 -11.66 -1.21
CA PRO A 167 9.69 -12.97 -0.66
C PRO A 167 11.15 -12.99 -0.19
N PRO A 168 11.47 -13.71 0.91
CA PRO A 168 12.82 -13.75 1.47
C PRO A 168 13.88 -14.26 0.49
N VAL A 169 13.48 -15.03 -0.54
CA VAL A 169 14.37 -15.59 -1.56
C VAL A 169 13.75 -15.48 -2.96
N GLY A 170 14.51 -14.91 -3.90
CA GLY A 170 14.14 -14.78 -5.31
C GLY A 170 13.07 -13.72 -5.58
N LEU A 171 12.55 -13.65 -6.81
CA LEU A 171 11.52 -12.68 -7.21
C LEU A 171 10.12 -13.11 -6.75
N GLN A 172 9.27 -12.14 -6.39
CA GLN A 172 7.84 -12.37 -6.19
C GLN A 172 7.20 -12.94 -7.46
N MET A 173 6.24 -13.86 -7.27
CA MET A 173 5.40 -14.39 -8.33
C MET A 173 3.97 -13.86 -8.14
N PRO A 174 3.22 -13.53 -9.20
CA PRO A 174 3.62 -13.48 -10.61
C PRO A 174 4.66 -12.40 -10.96
N GLU A 175 5.52 -12.68 -11.95
CA GLU A 175 6.40 -11.65 -12.52
C GLU A 175 5.56 -10.62 -13.31
N GLY A 176 5.47 -9.38 -12.81
CA GLY A 176 4.76 -8.28 -13.47
C GLY A 176 3.53 -7.74 -12.73
N GLY A 177 3.19 -8.29 -11.57
CA GLY A 177 2.11 -7.77 -10.72
C GLY A 177 1.69 -8.78 -9.65
N MET A 178 1.18 -8.26 -8.53
CA MET A 178 0.69 -9.10 -7.42
C MET A 178 -0.66 -9.72 -7.78
N LEU A 179 -0.91 -10.95 -7.31
CA LEU A 179 -2.28 -11.47 -7.26
C LEU A 179 -3.16 -10.51 -6.47
N ALA A 180 -4.45 -10.46 -6.81
CA ALA A 180 -5.37 -9.71 -5.98
C ALA A 180 -5.47 -10.38 -4.58
N ALA A 181 -5.70 -9.57 -3.54
CA ALA A 181 -5.65 -10.05 -2.15
C ALA A 181 -6.65 -11.19 -1.88
N ASP A 182 -7.80 -11.15 -2.55
CA ASP A 182 -8.82 -12.20 -2.57
C ASP A 182 -8.32 -13.52 -3.17
N GLN A 183 -7.52 -13.45 -4.23
CA GLN A 183 -6.93 -14.64 -4.85
C GLN A 183 -5.88 -15.29 -3.96
N ILE A 184 -5.05 -14.49 -3.28
CA ILE A 184 -4.06 -15.00 -2.31
C ILE A 184 -4.79 -15.65 -1.13
N ALA A 185 -5.79 -14.98 -0.57
CA ALA A 185 -6.56 -15.50 0.54
C ALA A 185 -7.30 -16.79 0.18
N LEU A 186 -7.92 -16.88 -1.01
CA LEU A 186 -8.58 -18.09 -1.45
C LEU A 186 -7.60 -19.28 -1.57
N ILE A 187 -6.36 -19.02 -2.02
CA ILE A 187 -5.29 -20.03 -2.01
C ILE A 187 -4.92 -20.43 -0.59
N GLU A 188 -4.74 -19.48 0.32
CA GLU A 188 -4.42 -19.76 1.74
C GLU A 188 -5.54 -20.55 2.43
N THR A 189 -6.80 -20.22 2.19
CA THR A 189 -7.98 -20.94 2.71
C THR A 189 -8.03 -22.37 2.19
N TRP A 190 -7.82 -22.57 0.89
CA TRP A 190 -7.74 -23.91 0.32
C TRP A 190 -6.61 -24.73 0.95
N ILE A 191 -5.43 -24.13 1.17
CA ILE A 191 -4.32 -24.81 1.85
C ILE A 191 -4.70 -25.14 3.30
N ALA A 192 -5.28 -24.19 4.04
CA ALA A 192 -5.70 -24.38 5.42
C ALA A 192 -6.76 -25.49 5.57
N ALA A 193 -7.65 -25.63 4.59
CA ALA A 193 -8.63 -26.71 4.51
C ALA A 193 -8.03 -28.10 4.21
N GLY A 194 -6.70 -28.21 4.16
CA GLY A 194 -5.99 -29.45 3.86
C GLY A 194 -5.75 -29.68 2.37
N ALA A 195 -5.84 -28.62 1.55
CA ALA A 195 -5.60 -28.65 0.11
C ALA A 195 -6.37 -29.79 -0.61
N PRO A 196 -7.71 -29.90 -0.47
CA PRO A 196 -8.46 -30.96 -1.14
C PRO A 196 -8.40 -30.80 -2.67
N GLU A 197 -8.14 -31.91 -3.39
CA GLU A 197 -8.22 -31.97 -4.86
C GLU A 197 -9.69 -32.05 -5.32
N ALA A 198 -10.45 -32.87 -4.60
CA ALA A 198 -11.84 -33.15 -4.86
C ALA A 198 -12.65 -32.91 -3.57
N GLY A 199 -13.85 -32.38 -3.73
CA GLY A 199 -14.73 -32.00 -2.64
C GLY A 199 -14.74 -30.49 -2.41
N ALA A 200 -15.87 -30.02 -1.87
CA ALA A 200 -16.01 -28.64 -1.47
C ALA A 200 -15.12 -28.36 -0.25
N PHE A 201 -14.47 -27.21 -0.26
CA PHE A 201 -13.99 -26.57 0.95
C PHE A 201 -14.81 -25.31 1.19
N ASP A 202 -14.95 -24.94 2.45
CA ASP A 202 -15.60 -23.70 2.80
C ASP A 202 -14.76 -22.53 2.29
N CYS A 203 -15.26 -21.85 1.26
CA CYS A 203 -14.73 -20.56 0.85
C CYS A 203 -15.62 -19.40 1.27
N GLY A 204 -16.74 -19.70 1.93
CA GLY A 204 -17.69 -18.78 2.51
C GLY A 204 -17.24 -18.28 3.88
N GLY A 205 -16.02 -17.76 3.94
CA GLY A 205 -15.46 -17.06 5.09
C GLY A 205 -14.46 -15.98 4.71
N GLY A 206 -14.28 -15.68 3.42
CA GLY A 206 -13.63 -14.43 3.00
C GLY A 206 -14.65 -13.31 3.08
N GLY A 207 -15.08 -12.97 4.30
CA GLY A 207 -16.18 -12.07 4.53
C GLY A 207 -16.00 -10.72 3.82
N ASP A 208 -17.03 -10.32 3.08
CA ASP A 208 -17.62 -8.98 3.27
C ASP A 208 -18.19 -8.79 4.70
N GLY A 209 -18.09 -9.84 5.53
CA GLY A 209 -18.25 -9.85 6.97
C GLY A 209 -17.47 -8.71 7.62
N GLU A 210 -18.25 -7.86 8.28
CA GLU A 210 -17.78 -6.76 9.09
C GLU A 210 -16.67 -7.24 10.04
N ALA A 211 -15.58 -6.48 10.13
CA ALA A 211 -14.46 -6.84 10.99
C ALA A 211 -14.93 -7.12 12.43
N GLY A 212 -14.58 -8.30 12.97
CA GLY A 212 -14.87 -8.70 14.35
C GLY A 212 -13.67 -8.50 15.29
N SER A 213 -12.45 -8.69 14.77
CA SER A 213 -11.20 -8.38 15.46
C SER A 213 -10.09 -8.00 14.47
N VAL A 214 -9.21 -7.10 14.90
CA VAL A 214 -8.03 -6.67 14.15
C VAL A 214 -6.80 -6.88 15.04
N THR A 215 -5.79 -7.58 14.54
CA THR A 215 -4.55 -7.85 15.26
C THR A 215 -3.36 -7.48 14.37
N ILE A 216 -2.40 -6.73 14.93
CA ILE A 216 -1.10 -6.53 14.28
C ILE A 216 -0.25 -7.77 14.58
N ASP A 217 0.31 -8.39 13.54
CA ASP A 217 0.98 -9.69 13.67
C ASP A 217 2.35 -9.58 14.36
N GLU A 218 2.95 -8.39 14.32
CA GLU A 218 4.22 -8.08 14.97
C GLU A 218 4.08 -7.97 16.50
N GLN A 219 5.02 -8.58 17.24
CA GLN A 219 4.99 -8.59 18.71
C GLN A 219 5.86 -7.48 19.30
N GLY A 220 5.27 -6.63 20.14
CA GLY A 220 5.94 -5.50 20.78
C GLY A 220 6.71 -5.81 22.07
N PRO A 221 7.63 -4.92 22.50
CA PRO A 221 7.98 -3.65 21.84
C PRO A 221 8.97 -3.84 20.68
N VAL A 222 8.78 -3.06 19.61
CA VAL A 222 9.62 -3.07 18.41
C VAL A 222 10.59 -1.90 18.44
N ASN A 223 11.81 -2.11 17.94
CA ASN A 223 12.78 -1.03 17.74
C ASN A 223 13.03 -0.84 16.24
N VAL A 224 13.00 0.40 15.78
CA VAL A 224 13.41 0.80 14.42
C VAL A 224 14.41 1.95 14.53
N GLU A 225 15.31 2.09 13.58
CA GLU A 225 16.25 3.20 13.52
C GLU A 225 15.64 4.40 12.77
N ILE A 226 16.20 5.60 12.96
CA ILE A 226 15.81 6.75 12.14
C ILE A 226 16.06 6.43 10.66
N GLY A 227 15.06 6.68 9.82
CA GLY A 227 15.10 6.41 8.39
C GLY A 227 14.91 4.93 8.03
N GLU A 228 14.83 4.02 8.99
CA GLU A 228 14.51 2.60 8.75
C GLU A 228 13.03 2.42 8.46
N MET A 229 12.71 1.47 7.60
CA MET A 229 11.34 1.04 7.32
C MET A 229 11.10 -0.37 7.86
N LEU A 230 9.88 -0.62 8.30
CA LEU A 230 9.40 -1.92 8.73
C LEU A 230 7.98 -2.12 8.20
N ASP A 231 7.76 -3.21 7.48
CA ASP A 231 6.42 -3.59 7.05
C ASP A 231 5.69 -4.28 8.20
N LEU A 232 4.44 -3.87 8.45
CA LEU A 232 3.54 -4.53 9.38
C LEU A 232 2.46 -5.29 8.61
N ASP A 233 2.19 -6.50 9.06
CA ASP A 233 1.04 -7.29 8.65
C ASP A 233 -0.07 -7.23 9.70
N VAL A 234 -1.32 -7.42 9.25
CA VAL A 234 -2.48 -7.52 10.12
C VAL A 234 -3.30 -8.76 9.81
N THR A 235 -3.72 -9.44 10.86
CA THR A 235 -4.76 -10.45 10.81
C THR A 235 -6.09 -9.80 11.19
N VAL A 236 -7.08 -9.87 10.29
CA VAL A 236 -8.45 -9.41 10.54
C VAL A 236 -9.36 -10.63 10.52
N LEU A 237 -10.11 -10.84 11.59
CA LEU A 237 -11.12 -11.91 11.67
C LEU A 237 -12.51 -11.28 11.82
N ASP A 238 -13.53 -11.94 11.28
CA ASP A 238 -14.93 -11.56 11.46
C ASP A 238 -15.46 -11.98 12.85
N GLN A 239 -16.76 -11.79 13.07
CA GLN A 239 -17.43 -12.18 14.33
C GLN A 239 -17.50 -13.70 14.58
N ASN A 240 -17.32 -14.52 13.55
CA ASN A 240 -17.31 -15.98 13.63
C ASN A 240 -15.90 -16.55 13.85
N GLY A 241 -14.87 -15.71 13.68
CA GLY A 241 -13.46 -16.07 13.80
C GLY A 241 -12.80 -16.38 12.45
N ASP A 242 -13.45 -16.09 11.34
CA ASP A 242 -12.97 -16.35 9.99
C ASP A 242 -12.20 -15.14 9.42
N PRO A 243 -11.13 -15.32 8.62
CA PRO A 243 -10.34 -14.21 8.10
C PRO A 243 -11.09 -13.29 7.13
N VAL A 244 -11.10 -11.98 7.40
CA VAL A 244 -11.66 -10.97 6.49
C VAL A 244 -10.66 -10.67 5.36
N VAL A 245 -11.15 -10.65 4.12
CA VAL A 245 -10.31 -10.61 2.91
C VAL A 245 -10.29 -9.22 2.28
N GLY A 246 -9.08 -8.73 1.95
CA GLY A 246 -8.88 -7.40 1.38
C GLY A 246 -9.40 -6.23 2.22
N PRO A 247 -9.35 -6.27 3.58
CA PRO A 247 -9.87 -5.18 4.39
C PRO A 247 -9.13 -3.87 4.08
N THR A 248 -9.86 -2.77 4.01
CA THR A 248 -9.22 -1.45 3.94
C THR A 248 -8.74 -1.07 5.34
N VAL A 249 -7.45 -1.30 5.58
CA VAL A 249 -6.82 -1.01 6.88
C VAL A 249 -6.44 0.47 6.95
N LYS A 250 -6.88 1.12 8.01
CA LYS A 250 -6.46 2.47 8.37
C LYS A 250 -5.44 2.39 9.49
N TRP A 251 -4.21 2.74 9.18
CA TRP A 251 -3.12 2.81 10.14
C TRP A 251 -3.10 4.15 10.85
N LEU A 252 -2.75 4.13 12.15
CA LEU A 252 -2.60 5.31 12.96
C LEU A 252 -1.33 5.23 13.81
N SER A 253 -0.59 6.33 13.87
CA SER A 253 0.55 6.52 14.79
C SER A 253 0.14 7.53 15.85
N SER A 254 0.42 7.24 17.12
CA SER A 254 0.11 8.14 18.23
C SER A 254 0.93 9.45 18.20
N ASP A 255 2.13 9.40 17.62
CA ASP A 255 3.00 10.54 17.36
C ASP A 255 3.60 10.41 15.95
N GLU A 256 2.92 11.03 14.98
CA GLU A 256 3.34 11.07 13.60
C GLU A 256 4.62 11.91 13.38
N THR A 257 5.08 12.67 14.38
CA THR A 257 6.39 13.34 14.30
C THR A 257 7.55 12.41 14.60
N VAL A 258 7.31 11.32 15.34
CA VAL A 258 8.28 10.28 15.68
C VAL A 258 8.29 9.16 14.63
N LEU A 259 7.10 8.70 14.22
CA LEU A 259 6.93 7.52 13.38
C LEU A 259 5.83 7.76 12.35
N TYR A 260 6.16 7.59 11.07
CA TYR A 260 5.18 7.59 9.98
C TYR A 260 4.77 6.16 9.66
N VAL A 261 3.50 5.95 9.33
CA VAL A 261 2.97 4.70 8.78
C VAL A 261 2.13 5.04 7.55
N ASP A 262 2.40 4.38 6.43
CA ASP A 262 1.64 4.61 5.22
C ASP A 262 0.35 3.75 5.16
N ALA A 263 -0.43 3.91 4.08
CA ALA A 263 -1.69 3.18 3.91
C ALA A 263 -1.51 1.67 3.73
N LYS A 264 -0.30 1.17 3.45
CA LYS A 264 0.01 -0.25 3.29
C LYS A 264 0.47 -0.90 4.60
N GLY A 265 0.75 -0.11 5.64
CA GLY A 265 1.31 -0.61 6.90
C GLY A 265 2.83 -0.56 6.95
N THR A 266 3.48 0.13 6.01
CA THR A 266 4.94 0.33 6.08
C THR A 266 5.26 1.49 7.02
N LEU A 267 5.98 1.20 8.09
CA LEU A 267 6.52 2.17 9.04
C LEU A 267 7.76 2.87 8.48
N LEU A 268 8.01 4.10 8.93
CA LEU A 268 9.26 4.84 8.72
C LEU A 268 9.60 5.61 9.99
N GLY A 269 10.77 5.33 10.58
CA GLY A 269 11.29 6.08 11.73
C GLY A 269 11.69 7.51 11.32
N LEU A 270 11.11 8.53 11.95
CA LEU A 270 11.37 9.94 11.60
C LEU A 270 12.28 10.64 12.60
N ASN A 271 11.96 10.54 13.88
CA ASN A 271 12.70 11.18 14.97
C ASN A 271 12.86 10.22 16.14
N PRO A 272 13.91 10.36 16.97
CA PRO A 272 14.08 9.52 18.15
C PRO A 272 12.91 9.71 19.11
N GLY A 273 12.36 8.61 19.62
CA GLY A 273 11.21 8.65 20.49
C GLY A 273 10.46 7.33 20.52
N THR A 274 9.27 7.34 21.10
CA THR A 274 8.37 6.20 21.13
C THR A 274 7.02 6.64 20.60
N SER A 275 6.41 5.83 19.74
CA SER A 275 5.05 6.00 19.26
C SER A 275 4.35 4.63 19.25
N ASP A 276 3.08 4.62 19.64
CA ASP A 276 2.22 3.47 19.47
C ASP A 276 1.58 3.48 18.08
N VAL A 277 1.46 2.29 17.48
CA VAL A 277 0.80 2.05 16.19
C VAL A 277 -0.46 1.21 16.42
N THR A 278 -1.56 1.60 15.78
CA THR A 278 -2.81 0.83 15.76
C THR A 278 -3.32 0.68 14.33
N ALA A 279 -3.95 -0.45 14.04
CA ALA A 279 -4.69 -0.70 12.81
C ALA A 279 -6.20 -0.64 13.07
N GLU A 280 -6.95 0.02 12.19
CA GLU A 280 -8.40 0.13 12.25
C GLU A 280 -9.02 -0.42 10.97
N VAL A 281 -10.03 -1.29 11.10
CA VAL A 281 -10.86 -1.79 9.99
C VAL A 281 -12.30 -1.63 10.40
N GLU A 282 -13.09 -0.87 9.63
CA GLU A 282 -14.53 -0.70 9.84
C GLU A 282 -14.93 -0.26 11.26
N GLY A 283 -14.05 0.48 11.93
CA GLY A 283 -14.25 0.97 13.31
C GLY A 283 -13.76 0.02 14.40
N VAL A 284 -13.34 -1.21 14.05
CA VAL A 284 -12.62 -2.10 14.97
C VAL A 284 -11.14 -1.74 14.98
N VAL A 285 -10.61 -1.49 16.17
CA VAL A 285 -9.23 -1.04 16.39
C VAL A 285 -8.43 -2.15 17.05
N SER A 286 -7.20 -2.39 16.58
CA SER A 286 -6.28 -3.34 17.17
C SER A 286 -5.78 -2.92 18.55
N GLU A 287 -5.19 -3.86 19.27
CA GLU A 287 -4.26 -3.52 20.36
C GLU A 287 -3.11 -2.67 19.84
N SER A 288 -2.53 -1.85 20.72
CA SER A 288 -1.43 -0.93 20.37
C SER A 288 -0.08 -1.65 20.30
N LEU A 289 0.63 -1.50 19.19
CA LEU A 289 2.02 -1.90 19.04
C LEU A 289 2.95 -0.73 19.41
N THR A 290 3.69 -0.84 20.51
CA THR A 290 4.68 0.17 20.89
C THR A 290 5.95 0.05 20.06
N VAL A 291 6.31 1.12 19.35
CA VAL A 291 7.51 1.22 18.51
C VAL A 291 8.45 2.29 19.06
N SER A 292 9.71 1.94 19.26
CA SER A 292 10.77 2.87 19.67
C SER A 292 11.71 3.17 18.50
N VAL A 293 11.81 4.45 18.15
CA VAL A 293 12.72 4.94 17.11
C VAL A 293 14.05 5.34 17.74
N LEU A 294 15.12 4.66 17.35
CA LEU A 294 16.46 4.81 17.91
C LEU A 294 17.36 5.68 17.04
N ASN A 295 18.25 6.43 17.70
CA ASN A 295 19.29 7.22 17.04
C ASN A 295 20.66 6.55 17.16
N ASN A 296 20.86 5.43 16.46
CA ASN A 296 22.08 4.61 16.60
C ASN A 296 22.94 4.52 15.31
N GLN A 297 22.45 4.97 14.14
CA GLN A 297 23.16 4.89 12.85
C GLN A 297 23.03 6.17 12.01
N ALA A 298 23.97 6.33 11.08
CA ALA A 298 23.92 7.38 10.07
C ALA A 298 22.89 7.02 8.98
N VAL A 299 21.90 7.88 8.78
CA VAL A 299 20.92 7.77 7.70
C VAL A 299 21.62 7.93 6.36
N ALA A 300 21.56 6.94 5.48
CA ALA A 300 22.17 7.03 4.16
C ALA A 300 21.62 8.25 3.39
N ALA A 301 22.47 9.01 2.71
CA ALA A 301 22.02 10.20 1.99
C ALA A 301 21.22 9.85 0.73
N ALA A 302 20.31 10.74 0.32
CA ALA A 302 19.66 10.71 -0.98
C ALA A 302 19.98 12.02 -1.72
N GLY A 303 20.09 11.96 -3.05
CA GLY A 303 20.41 13.13 -3.87
C GLY A 303 19.18 13.97 -4.19
N PHE A 304 19.39 15.23 -4.60
CA PHE A 304 18.29 16.10 -5.02
C PHE A 304 17.52 15.53 -6.22
N THR A 305 18.21 14.90 -7.17
CA THR A 305 17.57 14.26 -8.33
C THR A 305 16.53 13.22 -7.92
N ASP A 306 16.82 12.39 -6.93
CA ASP A 306 15.89 11.36 -6.44
C ASP A 306 14.67 12.00 -5.77
N ALA A 307 14.90 13.02 -4.94
CA ALA A 307 13.84 13.80 -4.32
C ALA A 307 12.95 14.50 -5.37
N LEU A 308 13.55 15.10 -6.40
CA LEU A 308 12.84 15.75 -7.49
C LEU A 308 12.04 14.74 -8.33
N ASN A 309 12.56 13.53 -8.55
CA ASN A 309 11.83 12.47 -9.25
C ASN A 309 10.58 12.05 -8.47
N VAL A 310 10.68 11.90 -7.15
CA VAL A 310 9.51 11.63 -6.28
C VAL A 310 8.50 12.76 -6.39
N LEU A 311 8.92 14.02 -6.28
CA LEU A 311 8.01 15.17 -6.33
C LEU A 311 7.34 15.33 -7.70
N SER A 312 8.10 15.32 -8.78
CA SER A 312 7.60 15.54 -10.15
C SER A 312 6.67 14.44 -10.66
N THR A 313 6.86 13.20 -10.20
CA THR A 313 6.02 12.04 -10.55
C THR A 313 4.71 12.03 -9.77
N ASN A 314 4.73 12.44 -8.50
CA ASN A 314 3.56 12.34 -7.62
C ASN A 314 2.75 13.65 -7.53
N CYS A 315 3.33 14.80 -7.92
CA CYS A 315 2.73 16.12 -7.79
C CYS A 315 2.52 16.81 -9.16
N GLY A 316 1.77 16.15 -10.06
CA GLY A 316 1.57 16.60 -11.44
C GLY A 316 0.95 18.00 -11.61
N CYS A 317 0.22 18.51 -10.61
CA CYS A 317 -0.32 19.88 -10.62
C CYS A 317 0.75 20.97 -10.52
N HIS A 318 1.98 20.63 -10.11
CA HIS A 318 3.12 21.54 -10.00
C HIS A 318 3.95 21.54 -11.29
N LYS A 319 3.27 21.67 -12.44
CA LYS A 319 3.89 21.74 -13.77
C LYS A 319 3.33 22.92 -14.56
N GLY A 320 4.10 23.42 -15.51
CA GLY A 320 3.67 24.47 -16.45
C GLY A 320 3.78 25.88 -15.89
N ALA A 321 3.24 26.85 -16.65
CA ALA A 321 3.50 28.28 -16.46
C ALA A 321 2.80 28.93 -15.24
N MET A 322 1.81 28.26 -14.63
CA MET A 322 1.08 28.77 -13.46
C MET A 322 1.02 27.70 -12.36
N PRO A 323 2.17 27.31 -11.80
CA PRO A 323 2.19 26.28 -10.78
C PRO A 323 1.55 26.80 -9.48
N PRO A 324 0.82 25.95 -8.73
CA PRO A 324 0.32 26.29 -7.42
C PRO A 324 1.44 26.82 -6.52
N ALA A 325 1.15 27.91 -5.81
CA ALA A 325 2.06 28.51 -4.84
C ALA A 325 3.44 28.93 -5.41
N GLY A 326 3.60 29.01 -6.74
CA GLY A 326 4.88 29.37 -7.37
C GLY A 326 5.95 28.27 -7.26
N LEU A 327 5.56 27.00 -7.18
CA LEU A 327 6.47 25.85 -7.15
C LEU A 327 6.21 24.94 -8.35
N ALA A 328 7.09 24.98 -9.35
CA ALA A 328 7.04 24.09 -10.51
C ALA A 328 8.20 23.09 -10.46
N PHE A 329 7.91 21.81 -10.71
CA PHE A 329 8.90 20.73 -10.72
C PHE A 329 9.47 20.43 -12.11
N ASP A 330 8.98 21.12 -13.15
CA ASP A 330 9.45 21.03 -14.54
C ASP A 330 10.44 22.16 -14.92
N LEU A 331 10.86 22.98 -13.95
CA LEU A 331 11.94 23.95 -14.12
C LEU A 331 13.31 23.27 -14.04
N ALA A 332 14.38 24.02 -14.35
CA ALA A 332 15.74 23.54 -14.16
C ALA A 332 15.99 23.17 -12.69
N ALA A 333 16.70 22.07 -12.44
CA ALA A 333 16.93 21.54 -11.10
C ALA A 333 17.38 22.59 -10.06
N PRO A 334 18.33 23.52 -10.37
CA PRO A 334 18.73 24.56 -9.41
C PRO A 334 17.59 25.52 -9.02
N ASP A 335 16.70 25.84 -9.95
CA ASP A 335 15.56 26.72 -9.69
C ASP A 335 14.53 26.04 -8.79
N VAL A 336 14.28 24.74 -9.04
CA VAL A 336 13.40 23.92 -8.19
C VAL A 336 13.98 23.78 -6.78
N HIS A 337 15.28 23.53 -6.68
CA HIS A 337 15.99 23.43 -5.40
C HIS A 337 15.86 24.72 -4.59
N ALA A 338 16.17 25.87 -5.21
CA ALA A 338 16.02 27.18 -4.58
C ALA A 338 14.56 27.45 -4.16
N ALA A 339 13.59 27.08 -5.00
CA ALA A 339 12.17 27.23 -4.70
C ALA A 339 11.71 26.32 -3.54
N LEU A 340 12.32 25.14 -3.34
CA LEU A 340 12.03 24.25 -2.21
C LEU A 340 12.61 24.76 -0.89
N LEU A 341 13.68 25.55 -0.91
CA LEU A 341 14.26 26.17 0.28
C LEU A 341 13.62 27.53 0.65
N ALA A 342 12.72 28.02 -0.21
CA ALA A 342 11.97 29.26 0.02
C ALA A 342 10.86 29.08 1.08
N PRO A 343 10.37 30.20 1.67
CA PRO A 343 9.19 30.18 2.53
C PRO A 343 7.97 29.50 1.89
N ALA A 344 7.16 28.83 2.70
CA ALA A 344 5.90 28.28 2.24
C ALA A 344 4.88 29.41 2.00
N THR A 345 4.27 29.41 0.82
CA THR A 345 3.38 30.51 0.39
C THR A 345 2.05 30.53 1.15
N GLN A 346 1.65 29.37 1.68
CA GLN A 346 0.44 29.18 2.50
C GLN A 346 0.73 29.23 4.01
N ASP A 347 2.01 29.26 4.40
CA ASP A 347 2.45 29.39 5.78
C ASP A 347 3.80 30.13 5.80
N ALA A 348 3.74 31.45 5.88
CA ALA A 348 4.92 32.30 5.80
C ALA A 348 5.88 32.13 6.99
N GLN A 349 5.47 31.43 8.06
CA GLN A 349 6.30 31.21 9.24
C GLN A 349 7.25 30.01 9.10
N THR A 350 7.10 29.21 8.03
CA THR A 350 7.91 28.02 7.79
C THR A 350 8.46 27.98 6.37
N LYS A 351 9.57 27.27 6.18
CA LYS A 351 10.09 26.96 4.84
C LYS A 351 9.41 25.71 4.31
N ARG A 352 9.31 25.62 2.97
CA ARG A 352 8.82 24.39 2.32
C ARG A 352 9.71 23.21 2.71
N VAL A 353 11.02 23.40 2.67
CA VAL A 353 12.03 22.49 3.21
C VAL A 353 12.93 23.24 4.18
N ILE A 354 13.10 22.67 5.37
CA ILE A 354 14.06 23.09 6.37
C ILE A 354 15.16 22.02 6.38
N PRO A 355 16.38 22.34 5.90
CA PRO A 355 17.53 21.43 5.99
C PRO A 355 17.67 20.83 7.39
N ASP A 356 18.02 19.55 7.44
CA ASP A 356 18.24 18.75 8.65
C ASP A 356 16.97 18.49 9.49
N LEU A 357 15.83 19.08 9.14
CA LEU A 357 14.60 19.04 9.94
C LEU A 357 13.39 18.59 9.08
N PRO A 358 13.33 17.32 8.66
CA PRO A 358 12.22 16.79 7.86
C PRO A 358 10.87 16.96 8.56
N GLY A 359 10.77 16.59 9.84
CA GLY A 359 9.52 16.73 10.62
C GLY A 359 9.04 18.17 10.83
N GLN A 360 9.88 19.19 10.59
CA GLN A 360 9.48 20.61 10.64
C GLN A 360 9.24 21.22 9.26
N SER A 361 9.69 20.53 8.20
CA SER A 361 9.53 20.98 6.82
C SER A 361 8.06 20.93 6.39
N TYR A 362 7.52 22.05 5.93
CA TYR A 362 6.12 22.16 5.55
C TYR A 362 5.73 21.18 4.43
N LEU A 363 6.60 20.99 3.44
CA LEU A 363 6.38 20.04 2.35
C LEU A 363 6.30 18.61 2.90
N PHE A 364 7.20 18.22 3.79
CA PHE A 364 7.24 16.87 4.36
C PHE A 364 5.96 16.55 5.12
N LYS A 365 5.50 17.47 5.96
CA LYS A 365 4.21 17.35 6.68
C LYS A 365 3.03 17.22 5.72
N LYS A 366 3.04 17.96 4.61
CA LYS A 366 1.97 17.87 3.60
C LYS A 366 1.92 16.54 2.86
N LEU A 367 3.07 15.89 2.66
CA LEU A 367 3.18 14.62 1.94
C LEU A 367 2.87 13.40 2.82
N THR A 368 3.01 13.55 4.13
CA THR A 368 2.90 12.47 5.13
C THR A 368 1.68 12.60 6.04
N ARG A 369 0.99 13.74 6.02
CA ARG A 369 -0.07 14.12 6.98
C ARG A 369 0.34 14.17 8.46
N THR A 370 1.64 14.09 8.76
CA THR A 370 2.20 13.97 10.12
C THR A 370 1.79 15.05 11.12
N THR A 371 1.22 16.15 10.63
CA THR A 371 0.47 17.13 11.44
C THR A 371 -0.54 17.82 10.53
N GLN A 372 -1.64 18.33 11.12
CA GLN A 372 -2.56 19.21 10.39
C GLN A 372 -1.81 20.49 9.98
N THR A 373 -1.44 20.58 8.70
CA THR A 373 -0.79 21.76 8.13
C THR A 373 -1.84 22.70 7.54
N THR A 374 -1.48 23.97 7.39
CA THR A 374 -2.32 24.93 6.67
C THR A 374 -2.46 24.52 5.21
N GLY A 375 -3.70 24.43 4.72
CA GLY A 375 -4.03 24.05 3.33
C GLY A 375 -4.16 22.53 3.12
N GLU A 376 -4.49 22.14 1.88
CA GLU A 376 -4.79 20.75 1.55
C GLU A 376 -3.55 19.84 1.58
N GLN A 377 -3.75 18.56 1.97
CA GLN A 377 -2.75 17.51 1.86
C GLN A 377 -2.24 17.36 0.41
N MET A 378 -0.96 17.03 0.27
CA MET A 378 -0.38 16.61 -1.00
C MET A 378 -0.03 15.11 -1.00
N PRO A 379 -0.15 14.40 -2.14
CA PRO A 379 -0.76 14.87 -3.38
C PRO A 379 -2.28 15.11 -3.22
N LYS A 380 -2.80 16.18 -3.83
CA LYS A 380 -4.21 16.59 -3.68
C LYS A 380 -5.17 15.47 -4.09
N GLY A 381 -6.10 15.14 -3.20
CA GLY A 381 -7.13 14.12 -3.45
C GLY A 381 -6.60 12.68 -3.51
N LYS A 382 -5.37 12.43 -3.07
CA LYS A 382 -4.77 11.10 -2.98
C LYS A 382 -4.38 10.77 -1.54
N ALA A 383 -4.14 9.49 -1.26
CA ALA A 383 -3.53 9.06 -0.01
C ALA A 383 -2.15 9.74 0.20
N PRO A 384 -1.66 9.83 1.45
CA PRO A 384 -0.28 10.18 1.74
C PRO A 384 0.71 9.33 0.92
N LEU A 385 1.92 9.84 0.70
CA LEU A 385 2.92 9.10 -0.07
C LEU A 385 3.34 7.81 0.64
N GLU A 386 3.57 6.75 -0.14
CA GLU A 386 4.12 5.49 0.37
C GLU A 386 5.47 5.71 1.08
N ALA A 387 5.73 4.92 2.12
CA ALA A 387 6.88 5.08 3.02
C ALA A 387 8.21 5.10 2.26
N GLU A 388 8.37 4.28 1.22
CA GLU A 388 9.58 4.26 0.36
C GLU A 388 9.86 5.62 -0.29
N LYS A 389 8.81 6.28 -0.79
CA LYS A 389 8.92 7.60 -1.44
C LYS A 389 9.19 8.68 -0.39
N VAL A 390 8.55 8.58 0.77
CA VAL A 390 8.78 9.47 1.91
C VAL A 390 10.21 9.34 2.42
N GLN A 391 10.77 8.12 2.45
CA GLN A 391 12.13 7.84 2.91
C GLN A 391 13.17 8.56 2.04
N ILE A 392 12.98 8.61 0.71
CA ILE A 392 13.87 9.37 -0.19
C ILE A 392 13.89 10.85 0.20
N LEU A 393 12.71 11.45 0.39
CA LEU A 393 12.60 12.86 0.78
C LEU A 393 13.15 13.11 2.18
N PHE A 394 12.86 12.21 3.13
CA PHE A 394 13.38 12.23 4.48
C PHE A 394 14.91 12.25 4.45
N ARG A 395 15.54 11.30 3.76
CA ARG A 395 17.00 11.17 3.63
C ARG A 395 17.63 12.40 3.00
N TRP A 396 17.01 12.97 1.97
CA TRP A 396 17.51 14.19 1.33
C TRP A 396 17.46 15.39 2.28
N ILE A 397 16.32 15.62 2.94
CA ILE A 397 16.15 16.75 3.87
C ILE A 397 17.06 16.59 5.10
N PHE A 398 17.09 15.40 5.69
CA PHE A 398 17.87 15.06 6.88
C PHE A 398 19.38 15.23 6.66
N ASN A 399 19.86 15.12 5.43
CA ASN A 399 21.26 15.35 5.05
C ASN A 399 21.51 16.78 4.53
N GLY A 400 20.76 17.76 5.02
CA GLY A 400 20.97 19.18 4.70
C GLY A 400 20.35 19.65 3.38
N ALA A 401 19.51 18.83 2.72
CA ALA A 401 18.87 19.15 1.45
C ALA A 401 19.86 19.66 0.37
N PRO A 402 20.91 18.88 0.03
CA PRO A 402 21.90 19.29 -0.98
C PRO A 402 21.25 19.47 -2.36
N ALA A 403 21.89 20.25 -3.24
CA ALA A 403 21.40 20.55 -4.60
C ALA A 403 21.64 19.42 -5.60
#